data_AF-A0A090X8Z9-F1
#
_entry.id   AF-A0A090X8Z9-F1
#
_cell.length_a   1.000
_cell.length_b   1.000
_cell.length_c   1.000
_cell.angle_alpha   90.00
_cell.angle_beta   90.00
_cell.angle_gamma   90.00
#
_symmetry.space_group_name_H-M   'P 1'
#
loop_
_entity.id
_entity.type
_entity.pdbx_description
1 polymer ?
#
loop_
_entity_poly.entity_id
_entity_poly.type
_entity_poly.pdbx_seq_one_letter_code
_entity_poly.pdbx_strand_id
1 'polypeptide(L)'
;MKMQLTLFIAFVVSPLLQHGVLCENDINKRDSSCLDFLVTVEEFACKHRGLGGFKNLDAHTCTLECENSSEKFILTKYIECQGGSFNCEKNRKGLEKLNKEHKEALKKIKKRFL
;
A
#
# COMPACT_ATOMS: atom_id res chain seq x y z
N MET A 1 12.41 -36.86 -35.46
CA MET A 1 11.17 -36.20 -35.01
C MET A 1 11.56 -35.04 -34.10
N LYS A 2 10.98 -33.86 -34.33
CA LYS A 2 11.37 -32.58 -33.73
C LYS A 2 10.61 -32.43 -32.41
N MET A 3 11.30 -32.57 -31.29
CA MET A 3 10.70 -32.45 -29.95
C MET A 3 10.52 -30.97 -29.63
N GLN A 4 9.29 -30.46 -29.73
CA GLN A 4 8.99 -29.09 -29.33
C GLN A 4 8.93 -29.02 -27.80
N LEU A 5 9.87 -28.27 -27.23
CA LEU A 5 9.89 -27.94 -25.81
C LEU A 5 8.84 -26.86 -25.57
N THR A 6 7.61 -27.26 -25.26
CA THR A 6 6.54 -26.29 -24.93
C THR A 6 6.79 -25.77 -23.51
N LEU A 7 7.40 -24.58 -23.44
CA LEU A 7 7.59 -23.84 -22.21
C LEU A 7 6.21 -23.32 -21.73
N PHE A 8 5.52 -24.10 -20.88
CA PHE A 8 4.34 -23.61 -20.18
C PHE A 8 4.82 -22.63 -19.09
N ILE A 9 4.92 -21.35 -19.46
CA ILE A 9 5.00 -20.27 -18.47
C ILE A 9 3.60 -20.17 -17.85
N ALA A 10 3.37 -20.96 -16.81
CA ALA A 10 2.27 -20.73 -15.90
C ALA A 10 2.57 -19.39 -15.20
N PHE A 11 2.04 -18.30 -15.74
CA PHE A 11 1.82 -17.10 -14.94
C PHE A 11 0.87 -17.51 -13.83
N VAL A 12 1.43 -17.82 -12.67
CA VAL A 12 0.69 -17.85 -11.42
C VAL A 12 0.25 -16.42 -11.18
N VAL A 13 -0.92 -16.08 -11.73
CA VAL A 13 -1.65 -14.88 -11.36
C VAL A 13 -2.14 -15.16 -9.95
N SER A 14 -1.31 -14.86 -8.96
CA SER A 14 -1.72 -14.93 -7.56
C SER A 14 -2.97 -14.08 -7.40
N PRO A 15 -4.11 -14.63 -6.94
CA PRO A 15 -5.24 -13.82 -6.54
C PRO A 15 -4.94 -13.32 -5.13
N LEU A 16 -3.92 -12.46 -4.98
CA LEU A 16 -3.65 -11.79 -3.72
C LEU A 16 -4.44 -10.48 -3.68
N LEU A 17 -5.77 -10.65 -3.71
CA LEU A 17 -6.72 -9.65 -3.21
C LEU A 17 -7.05 -10.00 -1.76
N GLN A 18 -6.04 -10.29 -0.95
CA GLN A 18 -6.19 -10.11 0.49
C GLN A 18 -6.03 -8.62 0.74
N HIS A 19 -7.10 -7.88 0.44
CA HIS A 19 -7.21 -6.47 0.79
C HIS A 19 -6.85 -6.36 2.27
N GLY A 20 -5.84 -5.55 2.57
CA GLY A 20 -5.41 -5.32 3.94
C GLY A 20 -6.62 -5.03 4.82
N VAL A 21 -6.70 -5.73 5.94
CA VAL A 21 -7.79 -5.57 6.90
C VAL A 21 -7.56 -4.23 7.57
N LEU A 22 -8.20 -3.17 7.08
CA LEU A 22 -8.32 -1.95 7.88
C LEU A 22 -9.22 -2.29 9.06
N CYS A 23 -8.74 -2.08 10.29
CA CYS A 23 -9.58 -2.18 11.48
C CYS A 23 -10.80 -1.27 11.31
N GLU A 24 -11.93 -1.90 10.99
CA GLU A 24 -13.16 -1.27 10.51
C GLU A 24 -13.78 -0.28 11.52
N ASN A 25 -13.36 -0.39 12.78
CA ASN A 25 -13.81 0.41 13.92
C ASN A 25 -12.98 1.67 14.20
N ASP A 26 -11.75 1.78 13.65
CA ASP A 26 -10.85 2.91 13.92
C ASP A 26 -10.84 3.96 12.81
N ILE A 27 -11.66 3.78 11.78
CA ILE A 27 -11.74 4.70 10.65
C ILE A 27 -13.11 5.33 10.64
N ASN A 28 -13.13 6.66 10.71
CA ASN A 28 -14.36 7.41 10.50
C ASN A 28 -14.76 7.29 9.02
N LYS A 29 -15.53 6.23 8.70
CA LYS A 29 -16.00 5.76 7.38
C LYS A 29 -16.95 6.72 6.64
N ARG A 30 -16.64 8.01 6.58
CA ARG A 30 -17.46 8.96 5.81
C ARG A 30 -17.09 9.08 4.33
N ASP A 31 -16.00 8.45 3.87
CA ASP A 31 -15.56 8.54 2.48
C ASP A 31 -14.89 7.23 2.00
N SER A 32 -15.65 6.37 1.32
CA SER A 32 -15.14 5.11 0.75
C SER A 32 -14.07 5.34 -0.31
N SER A 33 -14.17 6.44 -1.08
CA SER A 33 -13.18 6.77 -2.11
C SER A 33 -11.81 7.06 -1.51
N CYS A 34 -11.79 7.62 -0.31
CA CYS A 34 -10.56 7.93 0.40
C CYS A 34 -9.92 6.67 1.00
N LEU A 35 -10.72 5.71 1.45
CA LEU A 35 -10.23 4.41 1.93
C LEU A 35 -9.57 3.60 0.81
N ASP A 36 -10.22 3.51 -0.36
CA ASP A 36 -9.65 2.85 -1.53
C ASP A 36 -8.34 3.53 -1.96
N PHE A 37 -8.29 4.86 -1.85
CA PHE A 37 -7.10 5.63 -2.14
C PHE A 37 -5.97 5.37 -1.14
N LEU A 38 -6.26 5.32 0.16
CA LEU A 38 -5.30 4.93 1.20
C LEU A 38 -4.72 3.54 0.91
N VAL A 39 -5.59 2.55 0.68
CA VAL A 39 -5.17 1.18 0.33
C VAL A 39 -4.23 1.21 -0.87
N THR A 40 -4.59 1.95 -1.93
CA THR A 40 -3.76 2.06 -3.13
C THR A 40 -2.37 2.67 -2.84
N VAL A 41 -2.32 3.72 -2.01
CA VAL A 41 -1.07 4.40 -1.66
C VAL A 41 -0.18 3.50 -0.82
N GLU A 42 -0.73 2.83 0.18
CA GLU A 42 0.02 1.98 1.08
C GLU A 42 0.43 0.64 0.43
N GLU A 43 -0.42 0.09 -0.44
CA GLU A 43 -0.11 -1.06 -1.29
C GLU A 43 1.12 -0.76 -2.17
N PHE A 44 1.15 0.43 -2.76
CA PHE A 44 2.29 0.89 -3.52
C PHE A 44 3.53 1.02 -2.64
N ALA A 45 3.40 1.60 -1.43
CA ALA A 45 4.52 1.79 -0.52
C ALA A 45 5.14 0.45 -0.06
N CYS A 46 4.32 -0.54 0.28
CA CYS A 46 4.77 -1.88 0.67
C CYS A 46 5.53 -2.57 -0.47
N LYS A 47 4.93 -2.63 -1.66
CA LYS A 47 5.57 -3.22 -2.85
C LYS A 47 6.87 -2.51 -3.23
N HIS A 48 6.91 -1.18 -3.11
CA HIS A 48 8.11 -0.40 -3.41
C HIS A 48 9.26 -0.67 -2.43
N ARG A 49 8.97 -1.07 -1.19
CA ARG A 49 9.97 -1.53 -0.22
C ARG A 49 10.47 -2.95 -0.51
N GLY A 50 9.96 -3.61 -1.55
CA GLY A 50 10.25 -5.01 -1.84
C GLY A 50 9.52 -5.99 -0.91
N LEU A 51 8.50 -5.50 -0.19
CA LEU A 51 7.64 -6.31 0.68
C LEU A 51 6.43 -6.83 -0.11
N GLY A 52 5.56 -7.61 0.54
CA GLY A 52 4.29 -8.02 -0.07
C GLY A 52 3.28 -6.86 -0.14
N GLY A 53 1.99 -7.19 -0.22
CA GLY A 53 0.91 -6.20 -0.25
C GLY A 53 0.73 -5.43 1.06
N PHE A 54 -0.16 -4.45 1.04
CA PHE A 54 -0.67 -3.79 2.23
C PHE A 54 -1.46 -4.78 3.07
N LYS A 55 -1.11 -4.92 4.35
CA LYS A 55 -1.76 -5.86 5.26
C LYS A 55 -2.70 -5.17 6.24
N ASN A 56 -2.27 -4.11 6.90
CA ASN A 56 -3.06 -3.41 7.91
C ASN A 56 -2.55 -1.99 8.15
N LEU A 57 -3.44 -1.11 8.59
CA LEU A 57 -3.11 0.16 9.20
C LEU A 57 -3.61 0.20 10.65
N ASP A 58 -2.67 0.26 11.59
CA ASP A 58 -2.96 0.46 13.00
C ASP A 58 -3.04 1.97 13.28
N ALA A 59 -4.26 2.49 13.42
CA ALA A 59 -4.51 3.89 13.69
C ALA A 59 -4.15 4.32 15.13
N HIS A 60 -4.03 3.37 16.07
CA HIS A 60 -3.60 3.68 17.43
C HIS A 60 -2.12 3.99 17.49
N THR A 61 -1.30 3.20 16.80
CA THR A 61 0.15 3.42 16.73
C THR A 61 0.58 4.23 15.51
N CYS A 62 -0.37 4.56 14.62
CA CYS A 62 -0.13 5.19 13.32
C CYS A 62 0.92 4.44 12.50
N THR A 63 0.78 3.11 12.46
CA THR A 63 1.71 2.23 11.76
C THR A 63 1.06 1.43 10.64
N LEU A 64 1.87 1.21 9.61
CA LEU A 64 1.59 0.41 8.43
C LEU A 64 2.22 -0.97 8.59
N GLU A 65 1.44 -2.00 8.34
CA GLU A 65 1.92 -3.37 8.17
C GLU A 65 1.85 -3.78 6.70
N CYS A 66 2.94 -4.39 6.24
CA CYS A 66 3.03 -5.01 4.93
C CYS A 66 3.07 -6.54 5.07
N GLU A 67 2.55 -7.25 4.08
CA GLU A 67 2.72 -8.70 4.00
C GLU A 67 4.22 -9.08 3.90
N ASN A 68 4.55 -10.28 4.37
CA ASN A 68 5.92 -10.81 4.41
C ASN A 68 6.89 -9.96 5.26
N SER A 69 6.38 -9.08 6.11
CA SER A 69 7.14 -8.34 7.11
C SER A 69 6.43 -8.35 8.45
N SER A 70 7.20 -8.50 9.53
CA SER A 70 6.72 -8.23 10.90
C SER A 70 7.04 -6.79 11.34
N GLU A 71 7.76 -6.04 10.49
CA GLU A 71 8.12 -4.66 10.76
C GLU A 71 6.91 -3.73 10.55
N LYS A 72 6.67 -2.88 11.54
CA LYS A 72 5.66 -1.83 11.51
C LYS A 72 6.32 -0.54 11.02
N PHE A 73 5.81 0.03 9.94
CA PHE A 73 6.32 1.28 9.38
C PHE A 73 5.51 2.45 9.89
N ILE A 74 6.15 3.42 10.54
CA ILE A 74 5.47 4.64 10.97
C ILE A 74 4.99 5.39 9.72
N LEU A 75 3.71 5.75 9.70
CA LEU A 75 3.15 6.58 8.65
C LEU A 75 3.83 7.95 8.63
N THR A 76 4.02 8.47 7.42
CA THR A 76 4.79 9.71 7.23
C THR A 76 4.12 10.94 7.86
N LYS A 77 4.91 12.00 8.03
CA LYS A 77 4.54 13.30 8.64
C LYS A 77 3.30 14.02 8.10
N TYR A 78 2.72 13.55 6.99
CA TYR A 78 1.53 14.15 6.38
C TYR A 78 0.24 13.45 6.78
N ILE A 79 0.36 12.35 7.53
CA ILE A 79 -0.76 11.57 8.00
C ILE A 79 -0.84 11.72 9.53
N GLU A 80 -2.00 12.10 10.02
CA GLU A 80 -2.31 12.18 11.43
C GLU A 80 -3.30 11.09 11.82
N CYS A 81 -2.89 10.21 12.74
CA CYS A 81 -3.80 9.34 13.46
C CYS A 81 -4.09 9.99 14.82
N GLN A 82 -5.30 10.55 14.98
CA GLN A 82 -5.69 11.26 16.21
C GLN A 82 -6.58 10.36 17.08
N GLY A 83 -6.19 10.18 18.34
CA GLY A 83 -7.03 9.54 19.36
C GLY A 83 -7.41 8.10 19.04
N GLY A 84 -6.51 7.32 18.43
CA GLY A 84 -6.80 5.94 18.04
C GLY A 84 -7.51 5.79 16.69
N SER A 85 -7.85 6.90 16.03
CA SER A 85 -8.61 6.88 14.78
C SER A 85 -7.89 7.52 13.61
N PHE A 86 -8.12 6.97 12.42
CA PHE A 86 -7.69 7.56 11.16
C PHE A 86 -8.88 8.30 10.54
N ASN A 87 -8.74 9.62 10.36
CA ASN A 87 -9.75 10.44 9.68
C ASN A 87 -9.33 10.65 8.22
N CYS A 88 -10.02 9.99 7.30
CA CYS A 88 -9.65 10.01 5.90
C CYS A 88 -9.79 11.41 5.26
N GLU A 89 -10.88 12.12 5.56
CA GLU A 89 -11.14 13.45 5.01
C GLU A 89 -10.05 14.46 5.43
N LYS A 90 -9.66 14.43 6.71
CA LYS A 90 -8.56 15.27 7.22
C LYS A 90 -7.22 14.91 6.57
N ASN A 91 -6.97 13.63 6.33
CA ASN A 91 -5.71 13.13 5.79
C ASN A 91 -5.64 13.11 4.25
N ARG A 92 -6.74 13.41 3.54
CA ARG A 92 -6.83 13.29 2.09
C ARG A 92 -5.71 14.03 1.35
N LYS A 93 -5.45 15.29 1.71
CA LYS A 93 -4.35 16.09 1.13
C LYS A 93 -2.97 15.49 1.44
N GLY A 94 -2.82 14.89 2.63
CA GLY A 94 -1.61 14.20 3.03
C GLY A 94 -1.35 12.96 2.19
N LEU A 95 -2.39 12.13 2.00
CA LEU A 95 -2.34 10.95 1.13
C LEU A 95 -2.05 11.32 -0.33
N GLU A 96 -2.66 12.38 -0.85
CA GLU A 96 -2.40 12.86 -2.22
C GLU A 96 -0.94 13.26 -2.40
N LYS A 97 -0.37 13.96 -1.41
CA LYS A 97 1.03 14.35 -1.40
C LYS A 97 1.96 13.13 -1.31
N LEU A 98 1.66 12.19 -0.43
CA LEU A 98 2.42 10.96 -0.26
C LEU A 98 2.43 10.13 -1.55
N ASN A 99 1.26 9.95 -2.18
CA ASN A 99 1.14 9.27 -3.48
C ASN A 99 1.99 9.94 -4.56
N LYS A 100 1.99 11.29 -4.60
CA LYS A 100 2.81 12.04 -5.55
C LYS A 100 4.30 11.81 -5.29
N GLU A 101 4.74 11.86 -4.03
CA GLU A 101 6.14 11.60 -3.66
C GLU A 101 6.57 10.18 -4.05
N HIS A 102 5.73 9.18 -3.79
CA HIS A 102 5.94 7.79 -4.22
C HIS A 102 6.09 7.64 -5.74
N LYS A 103 5.18 8.24 -6.52
CA LYS A 103 5.24 8.23 -7.99
C LYS A 103 6.50 8.90 -8.52
N GLU A 104 6.92 10.02 -7.92
CA GLU A 104 8.15 10.71 -8.31
C GLU A 104 9.41 9.91 -7.94
N ALA A 105 9.44 9.24 -6.79
CA ALA A 105 10.52 8.33 -6.41
C ALA A 105 10.66 7.19 -7.44
N LEU A 106 9.55 6.58 -7.85
CA LEU A 106 9.54 5.52 -8.86
C LEU A 106 10.05 6.02 -10.22
N LYS A 107 9.63 7.22 -10.66
CA LYS A 107 10.14 7.82 -11.91
C LYS A 107 11.65 8.02 -11.86
N LYS A 108 12.19 8.49 -10.73
CA LYS A 108 13.65 8.68 -10.55
C LYS A 108 14.40 7.34 -10.61
N ILE A 109 13.86 6.30 -10.00
CA ILE A 109 14.42 4.94 -10.05
C ILE A 109 14.42 4.45 -11.50
N LYS A 110 13.28 4.50 -12.19
CA LYS A 110 13.19 4.06 -13.60
C LYS A 110 14.18 4.80 -14.51
N LYS A 111 14.37 6.10 -14.32
CA LYS A 111 15.37 6.90 -15.07
C LYS A 111 16.83 6.52 -14.79
N ARG A 112 17.13 5.86 -13.68
CA ARG A 112 18.50 5.40 -13.36
C ARG A 112 18.82 4.03 -13.98
N PHE A 113 17.79 3.27 -14.38
CA PHE A 113 17.91 1.94 -14.95
C PHE A 113 17.60 1.91 -16.46
N LEU A 114 17.32 3.07 -17.06
CA LEU A 114 17.18 3.32 -18.50
C LEU A 114 18.39 4.14 -18.97
#